data_AF-A0A1G0ZVF9-F1
#
_entry.id   AF-A0A1G0ZVF9-F1
#
_cell.length_a   1.000
_cell.length_b   1.000
_cell.length_c   1.000
_cell.angle_alpha   90.00
_cell.angle_beta   90.00
_cell.angle_gamma   90.00
#
_symmetry.space_group_name_H-M   'P 1'
#
loop_
_entity.id
_entity.type
_entity.pdbx_description
1 polymer ?
#
loop_
_entity_poly.entity_id
_entity_poly.type
_entity_poly.pdbx_seq_one_letter_code
_entity_poly.pdbx_strand_id
1 'polypeptide(L)'
;MQAPRLSKKTARRLLVAAAVWAILWLLTAFDSPLNPWLLRRAAAFQRTIEPNLEWSCARAGIGKLPNRLQARDLRLKAPGLESLTVETVMIKYRLLPLLIGRISARSIRVTGVRVQTTVDLAAMPAGTTPTNVPPPPAALDLARLPNIEVTPITVSLRLLDPASDVPIEIRLTNGNIRASITRQRTEGLPYEFTAQANLVVNHRDPAPLLLHGFLDPHSLTPAELDLDADLSLDQFPMTALTATRPRSVPFIAESGILTVRLGLCARDGRLSGLASLRIQDMTIRENTGADNARFITLPFNAWQFLTRQRNGTVEAETEIHGTLLQPVVPIGKVLQNQAGNVGRNLTVRMLEAIPLDATRDLANRIETNRTAISRHDDILKIARLPEFEQHYERGRHYERILKGYPAAVEEFKRQVERFPTQTNLAVQALMASALLHHKELEESRAALADLRRILDDYPSHPDADNALFEMIRIAENQRDYPETDRLCREFQQRFPGSEFARNIRDTLARVRRFVW
;
A
#
# COMPACT_ATOMS: atom_id res chain seq x y z
N MET A 1 -2.01 -40.67 60.67
CA MET A 1 -1.88 -39.30 60.10
C MET A 1 -3.13 -38.50 60.47
N GLN A 2 -3.04 -37.55 61.40
CA GLN A 2 -4.16 -36.69 61.77
C GLN A 2 -4.19 -35.48 60.82
N ALA A 3 -5.32 -35.26 60.12
CA ALA A 3 -5.48 -34.10 59.25
C ALA A 3 -5.46 -32.81 60.08
N PRO A 4 -4.75 -31.75 59.64
CA PRO A 4 -4.66 -30.50 60.39
C PRO A 4 -6.05 -29.84 60.50
N ARG A 5 -6.49 -29.57 61.74
CA ARG A 5 -7.73 -28.82 62.00
C ARG A 5 -7.53 -27.34 61.64
N LEU A 6 -8.20 -26.89 60.59
CA LEU A 6 -8.28 -25.48 60.21
C LEU A 6 -8.83 -24.64 61.37
N SER A 7 -8.15 -23.55 61.73
CA SER A 7 -8.62 -22.65 62.81
C SER A 7 -9.96 -22.00 62.44
N LYS A 8 -10.83 -21.76 63.43
CA LYS A 8 -12.12 -21.07 63.23
C LYS A 8 -11.97 -19.71 62.52
N LYS A 9 -10.86 -18.99 62.76
CA LYS A 9 -10.55 -17.72 62.06
C LYS A 9 -10.28 -17.93 60.57
N THR A 10 -9.54 -18.99 60.22
CA THR A 10 -9.25 -19.35 58.84
C THR A 10 -10.53 -19.77 58.12
N ALA A 11 -11.38 -20.57 58.78
CA ALA A 11 -12.69 -20.96 58.23
C ALA A 11 -13.60 -19.76 57.96
N ARG A 12 -13.69 -18.78 58.88
CA ARG A 12 -14.49 -17.56 58.68
C ARG A 12 -13.97 -16.69 57.53
N ARG A 13 -12.65 -16.56 57.38
CA ARG A 13 -12.03 -15.83 56.25
C ARG A 13 -12.32 -16.52 54.92
N LEU A 14 -12.24 -17.85 54.87
CA LEU A 14 -12.58 -18.62 53.68
C LEU A 14 -14.05 -18.49 53.31
N LEU A 15 -14.97 -18.46 54.29
CA LEU A 15 -16.40 -18.31 54.05
C LEU A 15 -16.75 -16.91 53.53
N VAL A 16 -16.16 -15.85 54.10
CA VAL A 16 -16.33 -14.47 53.59
C VAL A 16 -15.73 -14.34 52.18
N ALA A 17 -14.54 -14.90 51.94
CA ALA A 17 -13.94 -14.90 50.61
C ALA A 17 -14.84 -15.64 49.60
N ALA A 18 -15.40 -16.79 49.96
CA ALA A 18 -16.33 -17.54 49.11
C ALA A 18 -17.63 -16.78 48.84
N ALA A 19 -18.20 -16.09 49.83
CA ALA A 19 -19.40 -15.27 49.66
C ALA A 19 -19.16 -14.05 48.75
N VAL A 20 -18.03 -13.35 48.94
CA VAL A 20 -17.62 -12.25 48.06
C VAL A 20 -17.39 -12.76 46.64
N TRP A 21 -16.73 -13.91 46.50
CA TRP A 21 -16.51 -14.53 45.19
C TRP A 21 -17.81 -14.97 44.53
N ALA A 22 -18.78 -15.49 45.28
CA ALA A 22 -20.10 -15.84 44.78
C ALA A 22 -20.90 -14.62 44.31
N ILE A 23 -20.84 -13.49 45.04
CA ILE A 23 -21.46 -12.23 44.61
C ILE A 23 -20.78 -11.68 43.36
N LEU A 24 -19.44 -11.66 43.35
CA LEU A 24 -18.67 -11.20 42.20
C LEU A 24 -18.94 -12.08 40.97
N TRP A 25 -19.05 -13.39 41.15
CA TRP A 25 -19.44 -14.34 40.12
C TRP A 25 -20.89 -14.10 39.66
N LEU A 26 -21.84 -13.91 40.58
CA LEU A 26 -23.21 -13.54 40.23
C LEU A 26 -23.32 -12.21 39.48
N LEU A 27 -22.36 -11.30 39.62
CA LEU A 27 -22.39 -10.02 38.90
C LEU A 27 -21.60 -10.06 37.60
N THR A 28 -20.53 -10.85 37.54
CA THR A 28 -19.54 -10.77 36.44
C THR A 28 -19.42 -12.05 35.63
N ALA A 29 -19.95 -13.19 36.08
CA ALA A 29 -19.86 -14.43 35.33
C ALA A 29 -20.66 -14.36 34.04
N PHE A 30 -20.11 -14.97 32.98
CA PHE A 30 -20.76 -15.05 31.69
C PHE A 30 -22.16 -15.70 31.73
N ASP A 31 -22.35 -16.69 32.61
CA ASP A 31 -23.63 -17.40 32.78
C ASP A 31 -24.49 -16.81 33.92
N SER A 32 -24.17 -15.62 34.42
CA SER A 32 -24.97 -14.98 35.46
C SER A 32 -26.38 -14.64 34.97
N PRO A 33 -27.42 -14.92 35.79
CA PRO A 33 -28.79 -14.52 35.49
C PRO A 33 -29.01 -12.99 35.55
N LEU A 34 -28.16 -12.25 36.28
CA LEU A 34 -28.24 -10.78 36.41
C LEU A 34 -27.58 -10.04 35.25
N ASN A 35 -26.78 -10.75 34.46
CA ASN A 35 -25.96 -10.21 33.38
C ASN A 35 -26.77 -9.43 32.32
N PRO A 36 -27.90 -9.94 31.80
CA PRO A 36 -28.69 -9.20 30.80
C PRO A 36 -29.25 -7.88 31.33
N TRP A 37 -29.57 -7.82 32.62
CA TRP A 37 -30.07 -6.59 33.26
C TRP A 37 -28.97 -5.54 33.39
N LEU A 38 -27.78 -5.94 33.84
CA LEU A 38 -26.60 -5.05 33.93
C LEU A 38 -26.20 -4.51 32.55
N LEU A 39 -26.19 -5.36 31.53
CA LEU A 39 -25.88 -4.96 30.16
C LEU A 39 -26.87 -3.94 29.60
N ARG A 40 -28.17 -4.11 29.87
CA ARG A 40 -29.19 -3.11 29.49
C ARG A 40 -28.94 -1.76 30.16
N ARG A 41 -28.54 -1.75 31.43
CA ARG A 41 -28.20 -0.51 32.15
C ARG A 41 -26.94 0.14 31.59
N ALA A 42 -25.91 -0.64 31.28
CA ALA A 42 -24.70 -0.15 30.64
C ALA A 42 -24.99 0.44 29.25
N ALA A 43 -25.81 -0.24 28.43
CA ALA A 43 -26.23 0.28 27.13
C ALA A 43 -27.06 1.57 27.25
N ALA A 44 -27.96 1.65 28.23
CA ALA A 44 -28.72 2.87 28.51
C ALA A 44 -27.82 4.04 28.93
N PHE A 45 -26.79 3.78 29.74
CA PHE A 45 -25.80 4.77 30.12
C PHE A 45 -24.92 5.21 28.94
N GLN A 46 -24.47 4.27 28.09
CA GLN A 46 -23.69 4.63 26.89
C GLN A 46 -24.46 5.56 25.97
N ARG A 47 -25.77 5.35 25.78
CA ARG A 47 -26.61 6.24 24.97
C ARG A 47 -26.64 7.69 25.47
N THR A 48 -26.36 7.92 26.75
CA THR A 48 -26.23 9.30 27.28
C THR A 48 -24.90 9.95 26.91
N ILE A 49 -23.86 9.15 26.64
CA ILE A 49 -22.53 9.63 26.23
C ILE A 49 -22.47 9.77 24.71
N GLU A 50 -22.97 8.77 23.98
CA GLU A 50 -22.96 8.69 22.53
C GLU A 50 -24.37 8.35 22.01
N PRO A 51 -25.23 9.35 21.77
CA PRO A 51 -26.64 9.11 21.39
C PRO A 51 -26.79 8.42 20.04
N ASN A 52 -25.77 8.52 19.17
CA ASN A 52 -25.78 7.92 17.84
C ASN A 52 -25.36 6.45 17.83
N LEU A 53 -24.87 5.90 18.95
CA LEU A 53 -24.41 4.53 19.03
C LEU A 53 -25.42 3.67 19.81
N GLU A 54 -26.16 2.82 19.11
CA GLU A 54 -27.01 1.83 19.75
C GLU A 54 -26.31 0.48 19.78
N TRP A 55 -26.18 -0.11 20.96
CA TRP A 55 -25.70 -1.48 21.09
C TRP A 55 -26.57 -2.29 22.03
N SER A 56 -26.57 -3.60 21.81
CA SER A 56 -27.17 -4.59 22.69
C SER A 56 -26.29 -5.82 22.74
N CYS A 57 -26.22 -6.47 23.90
CA CYS A 57 -25.49 -7.72 24.05
C CYS A 57 -26.35 -8.68 24.87
N ALA A 58 -26.48 -9.93 24.42
CA ALA A 58 -27.29 -10.91 25.13
C ALA A 58 -26.64 -11.35 26.43
N ARG A 59 -25.31 -11.56 26.42
CA ARG A 59 -24.51 -12.00 27.57
C ARG A 59 -23.08 -11.50 27.47
N ALA A 60 -22.51 -11.00 28.56
CA ALA A 60 -21.10 -10.60 28.59
C ALA A 60 -20.52 -10.74 30.00
N GLY A 61 -19.40 -11.42 30.14
CA GLY A 61 -18.81 -11.61 31.46
C GLY A 61 -17.47 -12.33 31.44
N ILE A 62 -16.96 -12.61 32.63
CA ILE A 62 -15.77 -13.41 32.85
C ILE A 62 -16.13 -14.88 32.58
N GLY A 63 -15.35 -15.52 31.72
CA GLY A 63 -15.49 -16.93 31.42
C GLY A 63 -15.07 -17.82 32.59
N LYS A 64 -15.07 -19.15 32.39
CA LYS A 64 -14.66 -20.13 33.42
C LYS A 64 -13.24 -19.91 33.97
N LEU A 65 -12.38 -19.26 33.19
CA LEU A 65 -11.05 -18.84 33.63
C LEU A 65 -11.05 -17.32 33.87
N PRO A 66 -10.44 -16.85 34.97
CA PRO A 66 -10.46 -15.46 35.39
C PRO A 66 -9.58 -14.54 34.52
N ASN A 67 -9.11 -15.02 33.37
CA ASN A 67 -8.33 -14.26 32.39
C ASN A 67 -9.03 -14.23 31.02
N ARG A 68 -10.33 -14.54 30.97
CA ARG A 68 -11.14 -14.53 29.75
C ARG A 68 -12.37 -13.66 29.96
N LEU A 69 -12.53 -12.64 29.13
CA LEU A 69 -13.80 -11.95 28.95
C LEU A 69 -14.47 -12.52 27.71
N GLN A 70 -15.78 -12.73 27.79
CA GLN A 70 -16.57 -13.24 26.69
C GLN A 70 -17.85 -12.41 26.56
N ALA A 71 -18.24 -12.08 25.33
CA ALA A 71 -19.53 -11.48 25.00
C ALA A 71 -20.19 -12.32 23.89
N ARG A 72 -21.53 -12.40 23.90
CA ARG A 72 -22.32 -13.10 22.89
C ARG A 72 -23.45 -12.25 22.35
N ASP A 73 -23.77 -12.47 21.08
CA ASP A 73 -24.84 -11.81 20.34
C ASP A 73 -24.79 -10.28 20.49
N LEU A 74 -23.59 -9.72 20.31
CA LEU A 74 -23.42 -8.28 20.30
C LEU A 74 -24.03 -7.73 19.01
N ARG A 75 -24.91 -6.76 19.13
CA ARG A 75 -25.50 -6.04 18.00
C ARG A 75 -25.18 -4.57 18.17
N LEU A 76 -24.72 -3.95 17.10
CA LEU A 76 -24.37 -2.53 17.02
C LEU A 76 -25.14 -1.91 15.85
N LYS A 77 -25.64 -0.70 16.05
CA LYS A 77 -26.18 0.19 15.03
C LYS A 77 -25.56 1.56 15.22
N ALA A 78 -25.20 2.19 14.10
CA ALA A 78 -24.59 3.51 14.06
C ALA A 78 -25.04 4.21 12.77
N PRO A 79 -24.89 5.55 12.64
CA PRO A 79 -25.16 6.24 11.39
C PRO A 79 -24.36 5.62 10.23
N GLY A 80 -25.05 5.27 9.15
CA GLY A 80 -24.46 4.57 7.99
C GLY A 80 -24.27 3.05 8.16
N LEU A 81 -24.58 2.49 9.33
CA LEU A 81 -24.45 1.06 9.62
C LEU A 81 -25.83 0.48 10.00
N GLU A 82 -26.47 -0.24 9.07
CA GLU A 82 -27.81 -0.80 9.28
C GLU A 82 -27.81 -1.85 10.40
N SER A 83 -26.82 -2.74 10.36
CA SER A 83 -26.55 -3.66 11.45
C SER A 83 -25.12 -4.18 11.42
N LEU A 84 -24.53 -4.30 12.60
CA LEU A 84 -23.36 -5.11 12.85
C LEU A 84 -23.71 -6.11 13.95
N THR A 85 -23.59 -7.39 13.65
CA THR A 85 -23.83 -8.46 14.63
C THR A 85 -22.56 -9.27 14.80
N VAL A 86 -22.23 -9.58 16.04
CA VAL A 86 -21.10 -10.44 16.40
C VAL A 86 -21.62 -11.54 17.30
N GLU A 87 -21.48 -12.79 16.85
CA GLU A 87 -21.96 -13.95 17.59
C GLU A 87 -21.19 -14.14 18.91
N THR A 88 -19.86 -14.09 18.87
CA THR A 88 -19.04 -14.18 20.09
C THR A 88 -17.80 -13.29 20.00
N VAL A 89 -17.49 -12.57 21.07
CA VAL A 89 -16.20 -11.91 21.29
C VAL A 89 -15.54 -12.57 22.48
N MET A 90 -14.26 -12.93 22.37
CA MET A 90 -13.47 -13.53 23.44
C MET A 90 -12.13 -12.81 23.57
N ILE A 91 -11.91 -12.19 24.72
CA ILE A 91 -10.67 -11.47 25.03
C ILE A 91 -9.94 -12.25 26.12
N LYS A 92 -8.76 -12.77 25.81
CA LYS A 92 -7.84 -13.28 26.83
C LYS A 92 -6.93 -12.15 27.24
N TYR A 93 -6.90 -11.80 28.53
CA TYR A 93 -6.06 -10.71 29.04
C TYR A 93 -4.94 -11.23 29.93
N ARG A 94 -3.90 -10.41 30.11
CA ARG A 94 -2.79 -10.67 31.02
C ARG A 94 -3.20 -10.20 32.42
N LEU A 95 -3.03 -11.05 33.43
CA LEU A 95 -3.41 -10.71 34.80
C LEU A 95 -2.48 -9.66 35.43
N LEU A 96 -1.18 -9.70 35.12
CA LEU A 96 -0.20 -8.82 35.75
C LEU A 96 -0.41 -7.33 35.42
N PRO A 97 -0.65 -6.92 34.15
CA PRO A 97 -0.98 -5.52 33.84
C PRO A 97 -2.29 -5.03 34.47
N LEU A 98 -3.25 -5.93 34.71
CA LEU A 98 -4.52 -5.57 35.34
C LEU A 98 -4.31 -5.07 36.77
N LEU A 99 -3.31 -5.60 37.49
CA LEU A 99 -2.98 -5.18 38.87
C LEU A 99 -2.45 -3.74 38.95
N ILE A 100 -1.93 -3.21 37.85
CA ILE A 100 -1.47 -1.81 37.72
C ILE A 100 -2.47 -0.93 36.96
N GLY A 101 -3.72 -1.39 36.80
CA GLY A 101 -4.79 -0.64 36.14
C GLY A 101 -4.69 -0.59 34.62
N ARG A 102 -3.87 -1.43 33.97
CA ARG A 102 -3.74 -1.50 32.51
C ARG A 102 -4.39 -2.76 31.94
N ILE A 103 -5.17 -2.61 30.88
CA ILE A 103 -5.77 -3.76 30.18
C ILE A 103 -4.83 -4.16 29.03
N SER A 104 -4.17 -5.30 29.19
CA SER A 104 -3.28 -5.84 28.16
C SER A 104 -3.86 -7.15 27.63
N ALA A 105 -4.40 -7.11 26.41
CA ALA A 105 -4.96 -8.28 25.75
C ALA A 105 -3.84 -9.18 25.20
N ARG A 106 -3.93 -10.48 25.48
CA ARG A 106 -3.06 -11.52 24.89
C ARG A 106 -3.61 -11.99 23.55
N SER A 107 -4.91 -12.20 23.46
CA SER A 107 -5.58 -12.59 22.21
C SER A 107 -7.01 -12.11 22.19
N ILE A 108 -7.48 -11.66 21.04
CA ILE A 108 -8.86 -11.29 20.77
C ILE A 108 -9.37 -12.23 19.69
N ARG A 109 -10.41 -13.00 19.99
CA ARG A 109 -11.10 -13.85 19.02
C ARG A 109 -12.52 -13.35 18.85
N VAL A 110 -12.91 -13.07 17.62
CA VAL A 110 -14.24 -12.60 17.26
C VAL A 110 -14.83 -13.59 16.28
N THR A 111 -16.04 -14.10 16.54
CA THR A 111 -16.68 -15.08 15.66
C THR A 111 -18.05 -14.63 15.20
N GLY A 112 -18.40 -15.01 13.98
CA GLY A 112 -19.71 -14.74 13.38
C GLY A 112 -19.98 -13.26 13.20
N VAL A 113 -19.02 -12.51 12.65
CA VAL A 113 -19.20 -11.08 12.34
C VAL A 113 -20.05 -10.95 11.09
N ARG A 114 -21.16 -10.22 11.18
CA ARG A 114 -21.99 -9.86 10.05
C ARG A 114 -22.18 -8.36 10.03
N VAL A 115 -21.87 -7.74 8.91
CA VAL A 115 -22.01 -6.30 8.69
C VAL A 115 -22.96 -6.10 7.53
N GLN A 116 -23.98 -5.27 7.71
CA GLN A 116 -24.90 -4.84 6.67
C GLN A 116 -24.92 -3.32 6.64
N THR A 117 -24.68 -2.75 5.46
CA THR A 117 -24.70 -1.32 5.24
C THR A 117 -25.18 -1.00 3.83
N THR A 118 -25.91 0.10 3.72
CA THR A 118 -26.29 0.70 2.45
C THR A 118 -25.53 2.03 2.32
N VAL A 119 -24.81 2.19 1.22
CA VAL A 119 -24.04 3.39 0.91
C VAL A 119 -24.68 4.05 -0.30
N ASP A 120 -25.08 5.30 -0.12
CA ASP A 120 -25.56 6.16 -1.20
C ASP A 120 -24.36 6.87 -1.84
N LEU A 121 -24.08 6.52 -3.10
CA LEU A 121 -22.96 7.10 -3.86
C LEU A 121 -23.20 8.57 -4.21
N ALA A 122 -24.45 9.02 -4.30
CA ALA A 122 -24.78 10.42 -4.57
C ALA A 122 -24.57 11.30 -3.32
N ALA A 123 -24.82 10.73 -2.15
CA ALA A 123 -24.73 11.43 -0.88
C ALA A 123 -23.31 11.52 -0.31
N MET A 124 -22.32 10.82 -0.91
CA MET A 124 -20.92 10.94 -0.51
C MET A 124 -20.38 12.30 -0.94
N PRO A 125 -20.18 13.25 0.00
CA PRO A 125 -19.64 14.56 -0.36
C PRO A 125 -18.20 14.36 -0.83
N ALA A 126 -17.89 14.84 -2.04
CA ALA A 126 -16.52 14.88 -2.50
C ALA A 126 -15.70 15.77 -1.55
N GLY A 127 -14.93 15.14 -0.64
CA GLY A 127 -13.99 15.84 0.23
C GLY A 127 -14.38 15.98 1.71
N THR A 128 -15.47 15.38 2.22
CA THR A 128 -15.64 15.30 3.69
C THR A 128 -14.69 14.25 4.25
N THR A 129 -13.55 14.70 4.75
CA THR A 129 -12.70 13.90 5.63
C THR A 129 -13.48 13.66 6.93
N PRO A 130 -13.59 12.41 7.42
CA PRO A 130 -14.09 12.17 8.77
C PRO A 130 -13.08 12.77 9.75
N THR A 131 -13.28 14.03 10.14
CA THR A 131 -12.33 14.83 10.92
C THR A 131 -12.25 14.43 12.39
N ASN A 132 -13.15 13.57 12.87
CA ASN A 132 -13.21 13.18 14.28
C ASN A 132 -13.28 11.65 14.41
N VAL A 133 -12.16 10.97 14.15
CA VAL A 133 -11.97 9.62 14.71
C VAL A 133 -11.47 9.82 16.15
N PRO A 134 -12.25 9.44 17.17
CA PRO A 134 -11.80 9.59 18.55
C PRO A 134 -10.49 8.81 18.77
N PRO A 135 -9.52 9.35 19.52
CA PRO A 135 -8.28 8.65 19.78
C PRO A 135 -8.56 7.31 20.50
N PRO A 136 -7.74 6.28 20.28
CA PRO A 136 -7.90 5.01 20.96
C PRO A 136 -7.90 5.23 22.48
N PRO A 137 -8.74 4.51 23.25
CA PRO A 137 -8.83 4.70 24.69
C PRO A 137 -7.46 4.47 25.33
N ALA A 138 -6.98 5.45 26.12
CA ALA A 138 -5.65 5.45 26.75
C ALA A 138 -5.36 4.24 27.67
N ALA A 139 -6.38 3.45 28.01
CA ALA A 139 -6.27 2.26 28.85
C ALA A 139 -5.72 1.02 28.11
N LEU A 140 -5.60 1.06 26.78
CA LEU A 140 -5.13 -0.06 25.98
C LEU A 140 -3.60 -0.04 25.86
N ASP A 141 -2.95 -1.11 26.34
CA ASP A 141 -1.49 -1.26 26.27
C ASP A 141 -1.07 -1.68 24.85
N LEU A 142 -0.81 -0.68 24.00
CA LEU A 142 -0.45 -0.86 22.58
C LEU A 142 0.98 -1.40 22.39
N ALA A 143 1.85 -1.27 23.40
CA ALA A 143 3.20 -1.84 23.37
C ALA A 143 3.20 -3.39 23.29
N ARG A 144 2.05 -4.03 23.54
CA ARG A 144 1.88 -5.48 23.50
C ARG A 144 0.61 -5.85 22.75
N LEU A 145 0.61 -5.62 21.43
CA LEU A 145 -0.53 -5.95 20.58
C LEU A 145 -0.97 -7.43 20.77
N PRO A 146 -2.29 -7.68 20.86
CA PRO A 146 -2.82 -9.03 20.97
C PRO A 146 -2.72 -9.78 19.64
N ASN A 147 -2.81 -11.11 19.68
CA ASN A 147 -3.18 -11.84 18.47
C ASN A 147 -4.67 -11.65 18.21
N ILE A 148 -5.03 -11.15 17.03
CA ILE A 148 -6.42 -10.91 16.63
C ILE A 148 -6.82 -12.00 15.63
N GLU A 149 -7.97 -12.63 15.86
CA GLU A 149 -8.57 -13.61 14.96
C GLU A 149 -10.06 -13.30 14.82
N VAL A 150 -10.53 -13.03 13.60
CA VAL A 150 -11.92 -12.71 13.30
C VAL A 150 -12.43 -13.69 12.26
N THR A 151 -13.35 -14.59 12.63
CA THR A 151 -13.80 -15.68 11.73
C THR A 151 -15.16 -16.30 12.11
N PRO A 152 -16.10 -16.51 11.17
CA PRO A 152 -16.13 -15.95 9.83
C PRO A 152 -16.60 -14.48 9.86
N ILE A 153 -16.24 -13.72 8.83
CA ILE A 153 -16.73 -12.37 8.54
C ILE A 153 -17.63 -12.44 7.32
N THR A 154 -18.80 -11.83 7.42
CA THR A 154 -19.70 -11.58 6.31
C THR A 154 -19.99 -10.09 6.23
N VAL A 155 -19.64 -9.44 5.14
CA VAL A 155 -19.98 -8.04 4.89
C VAL A 155 -20.95 -8.01 3.72
N SER A 156 -22.07 -7.29 3.86
CA SER A 156 -23.02 -7.04 2.77
C SER A 156 -23.16 -5.53 2.62
N LEU A 157 -22.73 -5.04 1.47
CA LEU A 157 -22.74 -3.64 1.09
C LEU A 157 -23.72 -3.48 -0.07
N ARG A 158 -24.71 -2.60 0.10
CA ARG A 158 -25.63 -2.21 -0.97
C ARG A 158 -25.25 -0.81 -1.43
N LEU A 159 -24.82 -0.68 -2.68
CA LEU A 159 -24.50 0.61 -3.28
C LEU A 159 -25.72 1.12 -4.02
N LEU A 160 -26.20 2.31 -3.64
CA LEU A 160 -27.23 3.04 -4.38
C LEU A 160 -26.52 3.97 -5.35
N ASP A 161 -26.72 3.75 -6.64
CA ASP A 161 -26.25 4.62 -7.71
C ASP A 161 -27.43 5.47 -8.20
N PRO A 162 -27.38 6.81 -8.15
CA PRO A 162 -28.47 7.67 -8.63
C PRO A 162 -28.81 7.44 -10.11
N ALA A 163 -27.89 6.89 -10.90
CA ALA A 163 -28.11 6.56 -12.30
C ALA A 163 -28.78 5.18 -12.51
N SER A 164 -28.96 4.38 -11.46
CA SER A 164 -29.49 3.01 -11.53
C SER A 164 -30.58 2.75 -10.49
N ASP A 165 -31.76 2.32 -10.95
CA ASP A 165 -32.84 1.85 -10.06
C ASP A 165 -32.51 0.54 -9.32
N VAL A 166 -31.46 -0.18 -9.78
CA VAL A 166 -31.05 -1.47 -9.21
C VAL A 166 -29.78 -1.25 -8.39
N PRO A 167 -29.79 -1.54 -7.07
CA PRO A 167 -28.61 -1.41 -6.23
C PRO A 167 -27.57 -2.46 -6.61
N ILE A 168 -26.28 -2.07 -6.56
CA ILE A 168 -25.18 -3.02 -6.70
C ILE A 168 -24.96 -3.67 -5.34
N GLU A 169 -25.02 -4.99 -5.28
CA GLU A 169 -24.80 -5.74 -4.05
C GLU A 169 -23.40 -6.35 -4.04
N ILE A 170 -22.60 -5.95 -3.06
CA ILE A 170 -21.25 -6.48 -2.83
C ILE A 170 -21.27 -7.25 -1.51
N ARG A 171 -20.93 -8.54 -1.55
CA ARG A 171 -20.85 -9.39 -0.38
C ARG A 171 -19.43 -9.94 -0.23
N LEU A 172 -18.85 -9.78 0.96
CA LEU A 172 -17.70 -10.57 1.40
C LEU A 172 -18.22 -11.74 2.21
N THR A 173 -17.86 -12.96 1.84
CA THR A 173 -18.30 -14.19 2.50
C THR A 173 -17.10 -15.01 2.96
N ASN A 174 -17.30 -15.85 3.98
CA ASN A 174 -16.25 -16.70 4.56
C ASN A 174 -14.96 -15.94 4.92
N GLY A 175 -15.10 -14.67 5.29
CA GLY A 175 -13.97 -13.82 5.61
C GLY A 175 -13.25 -14.28 6.87
N ASN A 176 -11.93 -14.19 6.89
CA ASN A 176 -11.09 -14.48 8.03
C ASN A 176 -10.00 -13.41 8.12
N ILE A 177 -9.89 -12.74 9.25
CA ILE A 177 -8.80 -11.81 9.54
C ILE A 177 -7.95 -12.41 10.66
N ARG A 178 -6.65 -12.48 10.42
CA ARG A 178 -5.64 -12.85 11.41
C ARG A 178 -4.61 -11.75 11.49
N ALA A 179 -4.25 -11.34 12.69
CA ALA A 179 -3.17 -10.40 12.90
C ALA A 179 -2.34 -10.80 14.13
N SER A 180 -1.02 -10.73 14.00
CA SER A 180 -0.07 -11.16 15.02
C SER A 180 1.27 -10.45 14.90
N ILE A 181 1.99 -10.35 16.02
CA ILE A 181 3.36 -9.82 16.02
C ILE A 181 4.30 -10.89 15.45
N THR A 182 5.00 -10.57 14.37
CA THR A 182 5.95 -11.48 13.73
C THR A 182 7.34 -11.30 14.35
N ARG A 183 7.91 -12.38 14.90
CA ARG A 183 9.17 -12.36 15.68
C ARG A 183 10.45 -12.20 14.83
N GLN A 184 10.33 -11.93 13.53
CA GLN A 184 11.41 -12.21 12.57
C GLN A 184 12.34 -11.03 12.23
N ARG A 185 12.18 -9.82 12.80
CA ARG A 185 13.10 -8.70 12.54
C ARG A 185 13.80 -8.20 13.81
N THR A 186 15.09 -7.92 13.66
CA THR A 186 16.03 -7.42 14.68
C THR A 186 15.85 -5.94 15.00
N GLU A 187 15.06 -5.20 14.22
CA GLU A 187 14.77 -3.77 14.40
C GLU A 187 13.27 -3.52 14.22
N GLY A 188 12.54 -3.38 15.34
CA GLY A 188 11.08 -3.24 15.34
C GLY A 188 10.35 -4.55 15.01
N LEU A 189 9.30 -4.88 15.76
CA LEU A 189 8.45 -6.03 15.46
C LEU A 189 7.18 -5.52 14.75
N PRO A 190 7.16 -5.49 13.39
CA PRO A 190 5.96 -5.07 12.67
C PRO A 190 4.80 -6.01 12.99
N TYR A 191 3.60 -5.44 13.03
CA TYR A 191 2.38 -6.20 13.25
C TYR A 191 1.88 -6.72 11.91
N GLU A 192 2.08 -8.01 11.66
CA GLU A 192 1.66 -8.65 10.43
C GLU A 192 0.17 -8.98 10.51
N PHE A 193 -0.55 -8.71 9.43
CA PHE A 193 -1.94 -9.07 9.30
C PHE A 193 -2.22 -9.74 7.94
N THR A 194 -3.21 -10.61 7.95
CA THR A 194 -3.71 -11.31 6.77
C THR A 194 -5.23 -11.36 6.86
N ALA A 195 -5.91 -10.83 5.85
CA ALA A 195 -7.34 -10.97 5.65
C ALA A 195 -7.60 -11.78 4.38
N GLN A 196 -8.48 -12.77 4.47
CA GLN A 196 -8.90 -13.60 3.36
C GLN A 196 -10.42 -13.61 3.31
N ALA A 197 -11.02 -13.46 2.14
CA ALA A 197 -12.47 -13.54 1.98
C ALA A 197 -12.83 -13.98 0.56
N ASN A 198 -14.09 -14.33 0.35
CA ASN A 198 -14.65 -14.53 -0.97
C ASN A 198 -15.52 -13.32 -1.33
N LEU A 199 -15.14 -12.59 -2.37
CA LEU A 199 -15.89 -11.46 -2.91
C LEU A 199 -16.96 -11.95 -3.88
N VAL A 200 -18.21 -11.62 -3.60
CA VAL A 200 -19.39 -11.89 -4.43
C VAL A 200 -20.00 -10.56 -4.83
N VAL A 201 -20.19 -10.34 -6.12
CA VAL A 201 -20.84 -9.12 -6.64
C VAL A 201 -22.09 -9.54 -7.41
N ASN A 202 -23.23 -8.91 -7.11
CA ASN A 202 -24.52 -9.16 -7.77
C ASN A 202 -24.91 -10.65 -7.81
N HIS A 203 -24.65 -11.38 -6.72
CA HIS A 203 -24.91 -12.83 -6.58
C HIS A 203 -24.21 -13.74 -7.60
N ARG A 204 -23.10 -13.28 -8.20
CA ARG A 204 -22.28 -14.09 -9.12
C ARG A 204 -21.27 -14.95 -8.36
N ASP A 205 -20.50 -15.72 -9.12
CA ASP A 205 -19.50 -16.63 -8.57
C ASP A 205 -18.50 -15.88 -7.66
N PRO A 206 -18.18 -16.46 -6.49
CA PRO A 206 -17.24 -15.85 -5.55
C PRO A 206 -15.83 -15.84 -6.12
N ALA A 207 -15.10 -14.75 -5.90
CA ALA A 207 -13.68 -14.64 -6.21
C ALA A 207 -12.85 -14.54 -4.92
N PRO A 208 -11.73 -15.25 -4.79
CA PRO A 208 -10.84 -15.14 -3.64
C PRO A 208 -10.20 -13.74 -3.57
N LEU A 209 -10.36 -13.11 -2.41
CA LEU A 209 -9.74 -11.84 -2.03
C LEU A 209 -8.74 -12.13 -0.90
N LEU A 210 -7.47 -11.77 -1.12
CA LEU A 210 -6.41 -11.84 -0.13
C LEU A 210 -5.88 -10.42 0.12
N LEU A 211 -5.69 -10.07 1.38
CA LEU A 211 -5.00 -8.87 1.81
C LEU A 211 -3.94 -9.30 2.82
N HIS A 212 -2.68 -9.04 2.53
CA HIS A 212 -1.55 -9.31 3.41
C HIS A 212 -0.83 -8.01 3.67
N GLY A 213 -0.31 -7.79 4.88
CA GLY A 213 0.40 -6.55 5.15
C GLY A 213 1.06 -6.48 6.52
N PHE A 214 1.77 -5.37 6.71
CA PHE A 214 2.49 -5.01 7.91
C PHE A 214 2.03 -3.63 8.38
N LEU A 215 1.93 -3.48 9.70
CA LEU A 215 1.54 -2.25 10.37
C LEU A 215 2.58 -1.90 11.43
N ASP A 216 2.98 -0.63 11.52
CA ASP A 216 3.71 -0.15 12.70
C ASP A 216 2.74 -0.03 13.89
N PRO A 217 2.96 -0.78 15.00
CA PRO A 217 2.13 -0.68 16.19
C PRO A 217 2.15 0.70 16.87
N HIS A 218 3.15 1.54 16.59
CA HIS A 218 3.33 2.82 17.25
C HIS A 218 2.46 3.93 16.63
N SER A 219 2.03 3.78 15.39
CA SER A 219 1.26 4.78 14.67
C SER A 219 -0.14 4.26 14.34
N LEU A 220 -1.09 4.44 15.26
CA LEU A 220 -2.46 3.92 15.12
C LEU A 220 -3.48 4.98 14.66
N THR A 221 -3.07 6.23 14.54
CA THR A 221 -3.94 7.25 13.94
C THR A 221 -3.88 7.12 12.43
N PRO A 222 -4.99 7.28 11.68
CA PRO A 222 -4.96 7.22 10.22
C PRO A 222 -3.97 8.21 9.57
N ALA A 223 -3.62 9.29 10.26
CA ALA A 223 -2.69 10.32 9.80
C ALA A 223 -1.20 9.94 10.04
N GLU A 224 -0.92 9.04 10.97
CA GLU A 224 0.45 8.59 11.27
C GLU A 224 0.70 7.16 10.80
N LEU A 225 -0.36 6.45 10.40
CA LEU A 225 -0.34 5.02 10.08
C LEU A 225 0.75 4.69 9.06
N ASP A 226 1.70 3.88 9.50
CA ASP A 226 2.68 3.24 8.63
C ASP A 226 2.14 1.84 8.27
N LEU A 227 1.74 1.69 7.00
CA LEU A 227 1.11 0.49 6.47
C LEU A 227 1.80 0.08 5.16
N ASP A 228 2.18 -1.19 5.06
CA ASP A 228 2.48 -1.83 3.78
C ASP A 228 1.49 -2.98 3.57
N ALA A 229 0.76 -2.99 2.46
CA ALA A 229 -0.26 -4.00 2.23
C ALA A 229 -0.39 -4.40 0.76
N ASP A 230 -0.43 -5.71 0.52
CA ASP A 230 -0.71 -6.31 -0.78
C ASP A 230 -2.15 -6.85 -0.79
N LEU A 231 -2.97 -6.33 -1.70
CA LEU A 231 -4.30 -6.84 -1.99
C LEU A 231 -4.27 -7.62 -3.31
N SER A 232 -4.75 -8.85 -3.31
CA SER A 232 -4.97 -9.62 -4.54
C SER A 232 -6.41 -10.09 -4.64
N LEU A 233 -6.97 -9.93 -5.84
CA LEU A 233 -8.25 -10.48 -6.26
C LEU A 233 -7.98 -11.32 -7.50
N ASP A 234 -8.12 -12.63 -7.38
CA ASP A 234 -7.83 -13.55 -8.48
C ASP A 234 -9.13 -14.16 -9.02
N GLN A 235 -9.14 -14.45 -10.32
CA GLN A 235 -10.21 -15.17 -10.99
C GLN A 235 -11.60 -14.51 -10.92
N PHE A 236 -11.66 -13.16 -10.93
CA PHE A 236 -12.92 -12.44 -10.83
C PHE A 236 -13.66 -12.43 -12.19
N PRO A 237 -14.87 -12.98 -12.30
CA PRO A 237 -15.58 -13.01 -13.58
C PRO A 237 -16.04 -11.60 -13.99
N MET A 238 -15.61 -11.13 -15.17
CA MET A 238 -15.96 -9.79 -15.69
C MET A 238 -17.47 -9.59 -15.88
N THR A 239 -18.22 -10.66 -16.09
CA THR A 239 -19.70 -10.65 -16.17
C THR A 239 -20.34 -10.14 -14.87
N ALA A 240 -19.65 -10.23 -13.73
CA ALA A 240 -20.13 -9.69 -12.47
C ALA A 240 -19.97 -8.17 -12.36
N LEU A 241 -19.03 -7.56 -13.12
CA LEU A 241 -18.84 -6.10 -13.19
C LEU A 241 -19.72 -5.43 -14.24
N THR A 242 -20.32 -6.20 -15.15
CA THR A 242 -21.18 -5.64 -16.18
C THR A 242 -22.43 -5.08 -15.51
N ALA A 243 -22.55 -3.75 -15.49
CA ALA A 243 -23.72 -3.08 -14.96
C ALA A 243 -24.99 -3.62 -15.61
N THR A 244 -26.04 -3.83 -14.81
CA THR A 244 -27.30 -4.41 -15.26
C THR A 244 -28.08 -3.48 -16.21
N ARG A 245 -27.71 -2.19 -16.36
CA ARG A 245 -28.24 -1.27 -17.37
C ARG A 245 -27.20 -0.25 -17.87
N PRO A 246 -26.90 -0.14 -19.18
CA PRO A 246 -25.66 0.48 -19.63
C PRO A 246 -25.92 1.68 -20.55
N ARG A 247 -26.92 2.54 -20.26
CA ARG A 247 -27.23 3.67 -21.17
C ARG A 247 -26.00 4.54 -21.50
N SER A 248 -25.02 4.60 -20.61
CA SER A 248 -23.75 5.31 -20.79
C SER A 248 -22.59 4.44 -21.32
N VAL A 249 -22.70 3.11 -21.29
CA VAL A 249 -21.58 2.19 -21.59
C VAL A 249 -21.78 1.58 -22.98
N PRO A 250 -20.89 1.83 -23.96
CA PRO A 250 -21.09 1.38 -25.34
C PRO A 250 -20.86 -0.12 -25.56
N PHE A 251 -20.34 -0.85 -24.57
CA PHE A 251 -20.10 -2.30 -24.66
C PHE A 251 -20.41 -3.03 -23.35
N ILE A 252 -20.63 -4.33 -23.46
CA ILE A 252 -20.89 -5.28 -22.38
C ILE A 252 -19.79 -6.34 -22.43
N ALA A 253 -19.19 -6.67 -21.28
CA ALA A 253 -18.29 -7.82 -21.19
C ALA A 253 -19.11 -9.11 -21.08
N GLU A 254 -19.01 -9.99 -22.07
CA GLU A 254 -19.74 -11.27 -22.12
C GLU A 254 -18.97 -12.38 -21.40
N SER A 255 -17.65 -12.34 -21.45
CA SER A 255 -16.76 -13.21 -20.70
C SER A 255 -15.45 -12.50 -20.37
N GLY A 256 -14.70 -13.09 -19.46
CA GLY A 256 -13.36 -12.66 -19.12
C GLY A 256 -13.07 -12.86 -17.64
N ILE A 257 -11.79 -13.02 -17.33
CA ILE A 257 -11.31 -13.24 -15.97
C ILE A 257 -10.44 -12.05 -15.58
N LEU A 258 -10.85 -11.30 -14.57
CA LEU A 258 -10.10 -10.19 -14.00
C LEU A 258 -9.25 -10.67 -12.82
N THR A 259 -7.98 -10.32 -12.87
CA THR A 259 -7.04 -10.35 -11.76
C THR A 259 -6.67 -8.91 -11.40
N VAL A 260 -6.75 -8.58 -10.11
CA VAL A 260 -6.33 -7.29 -9.56
C VAL A 260 -5.26 -7.54 -8.51
N ARG A 261 -4.16 -6.80 -8.59
CA ARG A 261 -3.12 -6.78 -7.57
C ARG A 261 -2.84 -5.34 -7.18
N LEU A 262 -2.95 -4.99 -5.91
CA LEU A 262 -2.66 -3.67 -5.40
C LEU A 262 -1.52 -3.80 -4.38
N GLY A 263 -0.38 -3.17 -4.65
CA GLY A 263 0.63 -2.91 -3.62
C GLY A 263 0.37 -1.52 -3.05
N LEU A 264 0.10 -1.44 -1.74
CA LEU A 264 -0.27 -0.22 -1.02
C LEU A 264 0.81 0.10 0.01
N CYS A 265 1.16 1.37 0.11
CA CYS A 265 2.07 1.92 1.10
C CYS A 265 1.41 3.18 1.68
N ALA A 266 1.21 3.25 2.99
CA ALA A 266 0.77 4.46 3.66
C ALA A 266 1.86 4.95 4.60
N ARG A 267 2.19 6.25 4.51
CA ARG A 267 3.17 6.95 5.35
C ARG A 267 2.67 8.38 5.56
N ASP A 268 2.74 8.87 6.79
CA ASP A 268 2.36 10.25 7.15
C ASP A 268 0.97 10.65 6.60
N GLY A 269 0.02 9.71 6.66
CA GLY A 269 -1.37 9.91 6.24
C GLY A 269 -1.57 9.95 4.71
N ARG A 270 -0.50 9.82 3.94
CA ARG A 270 -0.53 9.68 2.48
C ARG A 270 -0.54 8.21 2.12
N LEU A 271 -1.41 7.86 1.19
CA LEU A 271 -1.44 6.55 0.55
C LEU A 271 -0.78 6.65 -0.82
N SER A 272 0.16 5.76 -1.10
CA SER A 272 0.75 5.52 -2.41
C SER A 272 0.67 4.04 -2.75
N GLY A 273 0.83 3.69 -4.01
CA GLY A 273 0.81 2.28 -4.40
C GLY A 273 0.75 2.06 -5.90
N LEU A 274 0.76 0.79 -6.28
CA LEU A 274 0.61 0.34 -7.66
C LEU A 274 -0.55 -0.66 -7.76
N ALA A 275 -1.50 -0.37 -8.62
CA ALA A 275 -2.57 -1.27 -9.01
C ALA A 275 -2.24 -1.89 -10.37
N SER A 276 -2.07 -3.21 -10.41
CA SER A 276 -1.98 -4.00 -11.62
C SER A 276 -3.32 -4.70 -11.88
N LEU A 277 -3.81 -4.55 -13.10
CA LEU A 277 -5.07 -5.09 -13.58
C LEU A 277 -4.76 -5.97 -14.79
N ARG A 278 -5.22 -7.21 -14.75
CA ARG A 278 -5.09 -8.14 -15.85
C ARG A 278 -6.43 -8.78 -16.13
N ILE A 279 -6.95 -8.57 -17.33
CA ILE A 279 -8.16 -9.22 -17.80
C ILE A 279 -7.72 -10.28 -18.82
N GLN A 280 -8.13 -11.52 -18.66
CA GLN A 280 -7.85 -12.63 -19.60
C GLN A 280 -9.14 -13.06 -20.30
N ASP A 281 -9.01 -13.55 -21.54
CA ASP A 281 -10.12 -14.11 -22.33
C ASP A 281 -11.35 -13.19 -22.41
N MET A 282 -11.12 -11.88 -22.49
CA MET A 282 -12.20 -10.90 -22.53
C MET A 282 -12.92 -10.97 -23.87
N THR A 283 -14.22 -11.25 -23.81
CA THR A 283 -15.12 -11.05 -24.95
C THR A 283 -16.09 -9.93 -24.63
N ILE A 284 -16.35 -9.09 -25.63
CA ILE A 284 -17.23 -7.94 -25.49
C ILE A 284 -18.28 -7.96 -26.61
N ARG A 285 -19.47 -7.47 -26.28
CA ARG A 285 -20.54 -7.20 -27.24
C ARG A 285 -20.95 -5.75 -27.18
N GLU A 286 -21.36 -5.22 -28.32
CA GLU A 286 -21.91 -3.86 -28.41
C GLU A 286 -23.17 -3.75 -27.55
N ASN A 287 -23.25 -2.66 -26.78
CA ASN A 287 -24.46 -2.32 -26.07
C ASN A 287 -25.35 -1.43 -26.94
N THR A 288 -26.28 -2.05 -27.66
CA THR A 288 -27.25 -1.37 -28.52
C THR A 288 -28.21 -0.45 -27.75
N GLY A 289 -28.27 -0.56 -26.42
CA GLY A 289 -29.08 0.30 -25.56
C GLY A 289 -28.37 1.54 -25.03
N ALA A 290 -27.11 1.79 -25.42
CA ALA A 290 -26.39 3.01 -25.01
C ALA A 290 -26.81 4.23 -25.84
N ASP A 291 -27.08 5.36 -25.16
CA ASP A 291 -27.52 6.62 -25.77
C ASP A 291 -26.46 7.17 -26.75
N ASN A 292 -25.19 6.80 -26.55
CA ASN A 292 -24.05 7.20 -27.37
C ASN A 292 -23.50 6.10 -28.29
N ALA A 293 -24.19 4.97 -28.47
CA ALA A 293 -23.71 3.85 -29.30
C ALA A 293 -23.40 4.25 -30.76
N ARG A 294 -24.04 5.32 -31.26
CA ARG A 294 -24.04 5.66 -32.69
C ARG A 294 -22.96 6.66 -33.13
N PHE A 295 -22.36 7.44 -32.24
CA PHE A 295 -21.66 8.63 -32.74
C PHE A 295 -20.30 8.33 -33.36
N ILE A 296 -19.54 7.32 -32.90
CA ILE A 296 -18.35 6.83 -33.62
C ILE A 296 -18.11 5.37 -33.20
N THR A 297 -18.13 4.41 -34.11
CA THR A 297 -17.88 2.96 -33.87
C THR A 297 -16.40 2.62 -33.58
N LEU A 298 -15.51 3.61 -33.57
CA LEU A 298 -14.09 3.48 -33.28
C LEU A 298 -13.76 2.91 -31.88
N PRO A 299 -14.45 3.27 -30.78
CA PRO A 299 -14.16 2.71 -29.46
C PRO A 299 -14.48 1.22 -29.37
N PHE A 300 -15.64 0.78 -29.89
CA PHE A 300 -16.02 -0.63 -29.88
C PHE A 300 -15.09 -1.47 -30.75
N ASN A 301 -14.84 -1.05 -31.99
CA ASN A 301 -13.92 -1.75 -32.89
C ASN A 301 -12.48 -1.75 -32.36
N ALA A 302 -12.02 -0.70 -31.68
CA ALA A 302 -10.72 -0.67 -31.02
C ALA A 302 -10.65 -1.64 -29.84
N TRP A 303 -11.70 -1.72 -29.02
CA TRP A 303 -11.79 -2.71 -27.95
C TRP A 303 -11.88 -4.15 -28.48
N GLN A 304 -12.62 -4.39 -29.56
CA GLN A 304 -12.71 -5.69 -30.20
C GLN A 304 -11.38 -6.07 -30.86
N PHE A 305 -10.63 -5.09 -31.39
CA PHE A 305 -9.29 -5.29 -31.90
C PHE A 305 -8.29 -5.60 -30.77
N LEU A 306 -8.39 -4.93 -29.61
CA LEU A 306 -7.60 -5.21 -28.41
C LEU A 306 -7.76 -6.65 -27.95
N THR A 307 -9.02 -7.08 -27.80
CA THR A 307 -9.31 -8.44 -27.40
C THR A 307 -8.86 -9.45 -28.46
N ARG A 308 -8.91 -9.12 -29.76
CA ARG A 308 -8.41 -10.05 -30.80
C ARG A 308 -6.88 -10.12 -30.88
N GLN A 309 -6.14 -9.01 -30.80
CA GLN A 309 -4.69 -9.01 -30.99
C GLN A 309 -3.91 -9.61 -29.81
N ARG A 310 -4.50 -9.64 -28.61
CA ARG A 310 -3.85 -10.15 -27.39
C ARG A 310 -4.52 -11.41 -26.83
N ASN A 311 -5.22 -12.19 -27.65
CA ASN A 311 -5.98 -13.37 -27.20
C ASN A 311 -6.88 -13.06 -25.99
N GLY A 312 -7.56 -11.91 -26.02
CA GLY A 312 -8.48 -11.46 -24.97
C GLY A 312 -7.80 -10.81 -23.76
N THR A 313 -6.46 -10.70 -23.77
CA THR A 313 -5.70 -10.22 -22.60
C THR A 313 -5.50 -8.70 -22.61
N VAL A 314 -5.97 -8.03 -21.55
CA VAL A 314 -5.75 -6.60 -21.29
C VAL A 314 -4.96 -6.46 -20.01
N GLU A 315 -3.83 -5.75 -20.06
CA GLU A 315 -3.00 -5.47 -18.90
C GLU A 315 -2.89 -3.96 -18.73
N ALA A 316 -3.13 -3.49 -17.51
CA ALA A 316 -3.05 -2.09 -17.15
C ALA A 316 -2.42 -1.94 -15.78
N GLU A 317 -1.49 -1.01 -15.66
CA GLU A 317 -0.91 -0.61 -14.39
C GLU A 317 -1.28 0.83 -14.12
N THR A 318 -1.69 1.11 -12.89
CA THR A 318 -2.03 2.46 -12.45
C THR A 318 -1.54 2.71 -11.05
N GLU A 319 -1.03 3.92 -10.82
CA GLU A 319 -0.64 4.35 -9.49
C GLU A 319 -1.87 4.66 -8.64
N ILE A 320 -1.79 4.27 -7.37
CA ILE A 320 -2.73 4.63 -6.31
C ILE A 320 -2.12 5.81 -5.56
N HIS A 321 -2.94 6.82 -5.28
CA HIS A 321 -2.53 7.97 -4.46
C HIS A 321 -3.68 8.41 -3.57
N GLY A 322 -3.46 9.39 -2.69
CA GLY A 322 -4.50 9.98 -1.86
C GLY A 322 -4.20 9.80 -0.38
N THR A 323 -5.23 9.58 0.42
CA THR A 323 -5.09 9.25 1.85
C THR A 323 -5.71 7.88 2.12
N LEU A 324 -5.41 7.27 3.25
CA LEU A 324 -6.05 6.00 3.66
C LEU A 324 -7.59 6.08 3.69
N LEU A 325 -8.13 7.26 3.98
CA LEU A 325 -9.56 7.51 4.06
C LEU A 325 -10.17 7.88 2.71
N GLN A 326 -9.35 8.37 1.77
CA GLN A 326 -9.77 8.78 0.43
C GLN A 326 -8.74 8.28 -0.60
N PRO A 327 -8.66 6.96 -0.83
CA PRO A 327 -7.79 6.40 -1.84
C PRO A 327 -8.30 6.80 -3.23
N VAL A 328 -7.42 7.34 -4.06
CA VAL A 328 -7.65 7.61 -5.48
C VAL A 328 -7.01 6.48 -6.28
N VAL A 329 -7.85 5.57 -6.76
CA VAL A 329 -7.45 4.46 -7.63
C VAL A 329 -8.02 4.76 -9.03
N PRO A 330 -7.26 5.36 -9.95
CA PRO A 330 -7.80 5.87 -11.21
C PRO A 330 -7.97 4.76 -12.26
N ILE A 331 -8.46 3.58 -11.86
CA ILE A 331 -8.68 2.41 -12.72
C ILE A 331 -9.50 2.80 -13.96
N GLY A 332 -10.63 3.48 -13.77
CA GLY A 332 -11.49 3.89 -14.86
C GLY A 332 -10.77 4.79 -15.87
N LYS A 333 -10.01 5.78 -15.38
CA LYS A 333 -9.23 6.68 -16.22
C LYS A 333 -8.11 5.95 -16.96
N VAL A 334 -7.43 5.00 -16.32
CA VAL A 334 -6.37 4.22 -16.97
C VAL A 334 -6.92 3.26 -18.01
N LEU A 335 -8.01 2.55 -17.73
CA LEU A 335 -8.68 1.72 -18.73
C LEU A 335 -9.18 2.56 -19.92
N GLN A 336 -9.74 3.75 -19.64
CA GLN A 336 -10.15 4.70 -20.68
C GLN A 336 -8.95 5.21 -21.50
N ASN A 337 -7.82 5.52 -20.85
CA ASN A 337 -6.61 5.95 -21.52
C ASN A 337 -5.99 4.82 -22.36
N GLN A 338 -5.98 3.58 -21.87
CA GLN A 338 -5.51 2.41 -22.62
C GLN A 338 -6.38 2.19 -23.86
N ALA A 339 -7.71 2.28 -23.72
CA ALA A 339 -8.64 2.22 -24.84
C ALA A 339 -8.38 3.35 -25.85
N GLY A 340 -8.19 4.57 -25.37
CA GLY A 340 -7.86 5.73 -26.20
C GLY A 340 -6.52 5.57 -26.92
N ASN A 341 -5.50 5.07 -26.24
CA ASN A 341 -4.18 4.80 -26.81
C ASN A 341 -4.24 3.73 -27.91
N VAL A 342 -5.07 2.71 -27.74
CA VAL A 342 -5.24 1.69 -28.78
C VAL A 342 -6.09 2.19 -29.93
N GLY A 343 -7.15 2.95 -29.65
CA GLY A 343 -7.89 3.67 -30.69
C GLY A 343 -6.96 4.56 -31.51
N ARG A 344 -6.03 5.27 -30.87
CA ARG A 344 -4.98 6.06 -31.53
C ARG A 344 -3.99 5.20 -32.30
N ASN A 345 -3.49 4.09 -31.75
CA ASN A 345 -2.57 3.18 -32.46
C ASN A 345 -3.23 2.55 -33.70
N LEU A 346 -4.50 2.17 -33.59
CA LEU A 346 -5.29 1.69 -34.73
C LEU A 346 -5.44 2.80 -35.76
N THR A 347 -5.73 4.03 -35.33
CA THR A 347 -5.82 5.21 -36.20
C THR A 347 -4.48 5.48 -36.90
N VAL A 348 -3.35 5.44 -36.19
CA VAL A 348 -2.00 5.60 -36.75
C VAL A 348 -1.74 4.52 -37.82
N ARG A 349 -2.00 3.24 -37.50
CA ARG A 349 -1.84 2.14 -38.48
C ARG A 349 -2.76 2.27 -39.68
N MET A 350 -4.00 2.74 -39.49
CA MET A 350 -4.93 3.01 -40.59
C MET A 350 -4.44 4.18 -41.45
N LEU A 351 -3.89 5.24 -40.85
CA LEU A 351 -3.33 6.38 -41.55
C LEU A 351 -2.05 6.02 -42.31
N GLU A 352 -1.18 5.17 -41.74
CA GLU A 352 0.02 4.65 -42.39
C GLU A 352 -0.28 3.70 -43.56
N ALA A 353 -1.38 2.94 -43.47
CA ALA A 353 -1.83 2.05 -44.54
C ALA A 353 -2.43 2.80 -45.74
N ILE A 354 -2.79 4.08 -45.58
CA ILE A 354 -3.23 4.94 -46.68
C ILE A 354 -1.98 5.57 -47.31
N PRO A 355 -1.68 5.33 -48.60
CA PRO A 355 -0.45 5.80 -49.26
C PRO A 355 -0.54 7.28 -49.66
N LEU A 356 -0.80 8.16 -48.70
CA LEU A 356 -0.82 9.61 -48.88
C LEU A 356 0.17 10.25 -47.90
N ASP A 357 0.99 11.20 -48.37
CA ASP A 357 1.98 11.85 -47.50
C ASP A 357 1.31 12.62 -46.34
N ALA A 358 0.12 13.19 -46.57
CA ALA A 358 -0.66 13.87 -45.55
C ALA A 358 -1.12 12.95 -44.39
N THR A 359 -1.39 11.67 -44.65
CA THR A 359 -1.78 10.71 -43.60
C THR A 359 -0.56 10.23 -42.81
N ARG A 360 0.59 10.08 -43.46
CA ARG A 360 1.88 9.80 -42.81
C ARG A 360 2.33 10.95 -41.90
N ASP A 361 2.19 12.20 -42.35
CA ASP A 361 2.50 13.38 -41.53
C ASP A 361 1.59 13.48 -40.29
N LEU A 362 0.30 13.17 -40.45
CA LEU A 362 -0.63 13.14 -39.32
C LEU A 362 -0.29 12.03 -38.32
N ALA A 363 0.07 10.84 -38.79
CA ALA A 363 0.56 9.74 -37.95
C ALA A 363 1.80 10.15 -37.15
N ASN A 364 2.79 10.77 -37.80
CA ASN A 364 4.01 11.27 -37.17
C ASN A 364 3.71 12.33 -36.10
N ARG A 365 2.76 13.24 -36.33
CA ARG A 365 2.33 14.23 -35.33
C ARG A 365 1.68 13.59 -34.10
N ILE A 366 0.84 12.57 -34.30
CA ILE A 366 0.18 11.84 -33.21
C ILE A 366 1.23 11.13 -32.35
N GLU A 367 2.23 10.49 -32.97
CA GLU A 367 3.29 9.78 -32.24
C GLU A 367 4.22 10.76 -31.51
N THR A 368 4.56 11.89 -32.13
CA THR A 368 5.34 12.94 -31.47
C THR A 368 4.63 13.47 -30.22
N ASN A 369 3.33 13.73 -30.29
CA ASN A 369 2.53 14.15 -29.13
C ASN A 369 2.49 13.10 -28.03
N ARG A 370 2.47 11.80 -28.38
CA ARG A 370 2.52 10.71 -27.40
C ARG A 370 3.81 10.72 -26.59
N THR A 371 4.95 10.87 -27.25
CA THR A 371 6.25 10.95 -26.55
C THR A 371 6.31 12.17 -25.63
N ALA A 372 5.70 13.29 -26.03
CA ALA A 372 5.60 14.49 -25.20
C ALA A 372 4.74 14.27 -23.93
N ILE A 373 3.60 13.59 -24.06
CA ILE A 373 2.72 13.26 -22.92
C ILE A 373 3.41 12.31 -21.94
N SER A 374 4.07 11.25 -22.45
CA SER A 374 4.81 10.31 -21.59
C SER A 374 5.91 11.00 -20.79
N ARG A 375 6.62 11.95 -21.40
CA ARG A 375 7.63 12.77 -20.71
C ARG A 375 7.00 13.63 -19.61
N HIS A 376 5.82 14.18 -19.86
CA HIS A 376 5.10 14.99 -18.86
C HIS A 376 4.63 14.17 -17.67
N ASP A 377 4.11 12.95 -17.92
CA ASP A 377 3.65 12.05 -16.86
C ASP A 377 4.80 11.66 -15.90
N ASP A 378 6.00 11.39 -16.42
CA ASP A 378 7.17 11.10 -15.59
C ASP A 378 7.53 12.26 -14.66
N ILE A 379 7.47 13.50 -15.14
CA ILE A 379 7.73 14.70 -14.30
C ILE A 379 6.69 14.80 -13.17
N LEU A 380 5.41 14.50 -13.45
CA LEU A 380 4.37 14.48 -12.43
C LEU A 380 4.60 13.38 -11.39
N LYS A 381 5.14 12.22 -11.78
CA LYS A 381 5.52 11.16 -10.85
C LYS A 381 6.65 11.62 -9.92
N ILE A 382 7.68 12.24 -10.49
CA ILE A 382 8.83 12.70 -9.72
C ILE A 382 8.43 13.80 -8.74
N ALA A 383 7.56 14.74 -9.13
CA ALA A 383 7.07 15.79 -8.26
C ALA A 383 6.29 15.28 -7.03
N ARG A 384 5.89 14.00 -7.01
CA ARG A 384 5.15 13.36 -5.91
C ARG A 384 6.04 12.59 -4.94
N LEU A 385 7.31 12.36 -5.28
CA LEU A 385 8.28 11.74 -4.38
C LEU A 385 8.54 12.64 -3.17
N PRO A 386 9.04 12.09 -2.04
CA PRO A 386 9.57 12.90 -0.95
C PRO A 386 10.58 13.92 -1.49
N GLU A 387 10.59 15.16 -0.95
CA GLU A 387 11.39 16.26 -1.50
C GLU A 387 12.88 15.89 -1.67
N PHE A 388 13.40 15.08 -0.75
CA PHE A 388 14.77 14.59 -0.77
C PHE A 388 15.11 13.58 -1.86
N GLU A 389 14.14 13.06 -2.62
CA GLU A 389 14.36 12.15 -3.76
C GLU A 389 14.10 12.84 -5.12
N GLN A 390 13.34 13.94 -5.11
CA GLN A 390 12.85 14.55 -6.35
C GLN A 390 13.96 15.04 -7.26
N HIS A 391 15.05 15.59 -6.69
CA HIS A 391 16.16 16.12 -7.50
C HIS A 391 16.95 15.00 -8.17
N TYR A 392 17.26 13.93 -7.44
CA TYR A 392 17.91 12.76 -8.03
C TYR A 392 17.08 12.15 -9.16
N GLU A 393 15.78 11.91 -8.94
CA GLU A 393 14.92 11.30 -9.96
C GLU A 393 14.66 12.23 -11.15
N ARG A 394 14.61 13.56 -10.94
CA ARG A 394 14.61 14.53 -12.06
C ARG A 394 15.88 14.43 -12.87
N GLY A 395 17.03 14.35 -12.21
CA GLY A 395 18.32 14.16 -12.88
C GLY A 395 18.33 12.91 -13.75
N ARG A 396 17.88 11.77 -13.21
CA ARG A 396 17.73 10.49 -13.93
C ARG A 396 16.76 10.58 -15.11
N HIS A 397 15.66 11.30 -14.97
CA HIS A 397 14.72 11.53 -16.06
C HIS A 397 15.35 12.35 -17.19
N TYR A 398 16.04 13.44 -16.87
CA TYR A 398 16.77 14.24 -17.85
C TYR A 398 17.85 13.42 -18.58
N GLU A 399 18.60 12.60 -17.85
CA GLU A 399 19.63 11.69 -18.39
C GLU A 399 19.04 10.64 -19.34
N ARG A 400 18.00 9.92 -18.89
CA ARG A 400 17.56 8.70 -19.58
C ARG A 400 16.53 8.97 -20.65
N ILE A 401 15.58 9.87 -20.38
CA ILE A 401 14.38 10.07 -21.20
C ILE A 401 14.55 11.27 -22.12
N LEU A 402 14.99 12.41 -21.58
CA LEU A 402 15.10 13.65 -22.34
C LEU A 402 16.44 13.83 -23.05
N LYS A 403 17.47 13.09 -22.63
CA LYS A 403 18.85 13.26 -23.10
C LYS A 403 19.35 14.70 -22.93
N GLY A 404 18.84 15.38 -21.90
CA GLY A 404 19.21 16.75 -21.54
C GLY A 404 20.30 16.74 -20.47
N TYR A 405 21.50 16.29 -20.83
CA TYR A 405 22.58 16.03 -19.86
C TYR A 405 22.98 17.24 -18.99
N PRO A 406 23.05 18.49 -19.49
CA PRO A 406 23.30 19.64 -18.63
C PRO A 406 22.22 19.87 -17.56
N ALA A 407 20.95 19.64 -17.91
CA ALA A 407 19.84 19.74 -16.97
C ALA A 407 19.86 18.59 -15.95
N ALA A 408 20.30 17.40 -16.36
CA ALA A 408 20.48 16.26 -15.45
C ALA A 408 21.54 16.57 -14.38
N VAL A 409 22.70 17.08 -14.80
CA VAL A 409 23.80 17.50 -13.89
C VAL A 409 23.32 18.56 -12.90
N GLU A 410 22.59 19.58 -13.36
CA GLU A 410 22.08 20.64 -12.48
C GLU A 410 21.09 20.09 -11.43
N GLU A 411 20.24 19.13 -11.79
CA GLU A 411 19.35 18.47 -10.82
C GLU A 411 20.11 17.57 -9.84
N PHE A 412 21.13 16.83 -10.29
CA PHE A 412 22.00 16.08 -9.39
C PHE A 412 22.75 17.00 -8.43
N LYS A 413 23.23 18.15 -8.89
CA LYS A 413 23.86 19.15 -8.04
C LYS A 413 22.90 19.66 -6.96
N ARG A 414 21.65 19.97 -7.32
CA ARG A 414 20.61 20.37 -6.35
C ARG A 414 20.33 19.30 -5.30
N GLN A 415 20.38 18.02 -5.68
CA GLN A 415 20.24 16.91 -4.73
C GLN A 415 21.32 16.98 -3.65
N VAL A 416 22.59 17.15 -4.05
CA VAL A 416 23.73 17.20 -3.12
C VAL A 416 23.69 18.45 -2.25
N GLU A 417 23.32 19.60 -2.82
CA GLU A 417 23.29 20.88 -2.10
C GLU A 417 22.16 20.96 -1.07
N ARG A 418 20.96 20.46 -1.41
CA ARG A 418 19.79 20.54 -0.52
C ARG A 418 19.71 19.39 0.48
N PHE A 419 20.20 18.22 0.11
CA PHE A 419 20.05 16.99 0.89
C PHE A 419 21.40 16.29 1.14
N PRO A 420 22.37 16.98 1.76
CA PRO A 420 23.71 16.43 1.95
C PRO A 420 23.77 15.29 2.99
N THR A 421 22.79 15.20 3.91
CA THR A 421 22.74 14.18 4.97
C THR A 421 22.10 12.87 4.50
N GLN A 422 21.43 12.88 3.36
CA GLN A 422 20.87 11.70 2.70
C GLN A 422 21.99 11.01 1.91
N THR A 423 22.99 10.52 2.66
CA THR A 423 24.33 10.12 2.18
C THR A 423 24.28 9.28 0.92
N ASN A 424 23.39 8.28 0.85
CA ASN A 424 23.30 7.38 -0.30
C ASN A 424 22.88 8.11 -1.58
N LEU A 425 21.85 8.97 -1.52
CA LEU A 425 21.36 9.70 -2.70
C LEU A 425 22.31 10.83 -3.11
N ALA A 426 22.95 11.50 -2.15
CA ALA A 426 23.94 12.51 -2.44
C ALA A 426 25.17 11.90 -3.16
N VAL A 427 25.68 10.77 -2.68
CA VAL A 427 26.80 10.07 -3.34
C VAL A 427 26.40 9.53 -4.72
N GLN A 428 25.20 8.96 -4.86
CA GLN A 428 24.70 8.52 -6.17
C GLN A 428 24.54 9.69 -7.16
N ALA A 429 24.07 10.85 -6.69
CA ALA A 429 23.97 12.05 -7.51
C ALA A 429 25.35 12.55 -7.98
N LEU A 430 26.35 12.58 -7.09
CA LEU A 430 27.74 12.93 -7.46
C LEU A 430 28.33 11.93 -8.46
N MET A 431 28.15 10.63 -8.25
CA MET A 431 28.61 9.60 -9.19
C MET A 431 27.95 9.75 -10.56
N ALA A 432 26.63 9.96 -10.60
CA ALA A 432 25.88 10.16 -11.84
C ALA A 432 26.33 11.43 -12.58
N SER A 433 26.48 12.54 -11.84
CA SER A 433 27.00 13.81 -12.37
C SER A 433 28.39 13.64 -12.99
N ALA A 434 29.32 12.99 -12.28
CA ALA A 434 30.67 12.75 -12.77
C ALA A 434 30.70 11.91 -14.05
N LEU A 435 29.89 10.86 -14.12
CA LEU A 435 29.78 10.02 -15.31
C LEU A 435 29.25 10.79 -16.52
N LEU A 436 28.26 11.67 -16.32
CA LEU A 436 27.72 12.53 -17.38
C LEU A 436 28.75 13.56 -17.84
N HIS A 437 29.43 14.23 -16.91
CA HIS A 437 30.50 15.15 -17.24
C HIS A 437 31.59 14.49 -18.08
N HIS A 438 32.04 13.29 -17.71
CA HIS A 438 33.11 12.62 -18.45
C HIS A 438 32.65 12.07 -19.82
N LYS A 439 31.50 11.37 -19.88
CA LYS A 439 31.11 10.60 -21.06
C LYS A 439 30.32 11.39 -22.08
N GLU A 440 29.42 12.27 -21.63
CA GLU A 440 28.45 12.92 -22.51
C GLU A 440 28.79 14.41 -22.74
N LEU A 441 29.47 15.05 -21.79
CA LEU A 441 29.85 16.47 -21.88
C LEU A 441 31.34 16.69 -22.15
N GLU A 442 32.17 15.64 -22.07
CA GLU A 442 33.64 15.69 -22.24
C GLU A 442 34.36 16.61 -21.22
N GLU A 443 33.69 16.99 -20.14
CA GLU A 443 34.15 17.86 -19.07
C GLU A 443 34.87 17.08 -17.96
N SER A 444 35.95 16.39 -18.31
CA SER A 444 36.64 15.47 -17.38
C SER A 444 37.15 16.12 -16.09
N ARG A 445 37.46 17.43 -16.09
CA ARG A 445 37.82 18.16 -14.86
C ARG A 445 36.65 18.29 -13.88
N ALA A 446 35.45 18.56 -14.39
CA ALA A 446 34.23 18.62 -13.57
C ALA A 446 33.91 17.24 -13.00
N ALA A 447 34.06 16.18 -13.82
CA ALA A 447 33.90 14.80 -13.36
C ALA A 447 34.85 14.45 -12.21
N LEU A 448 36.15 14.78 -12.33
CA LEU A 448 37.13 14.55 -11.26
C LEU A 448 36.80 15.35 -9.99
N ALA A 449 36.25 16.56 -10.12
CA ALA A 449 35.83 17.38 -8.99
C ALA A 449 34.65 16.74 -8.23
N ASP A 450 33.62 16.27 -8.94
CA ASP A 450 32.46 15.60 -8.33
C ASP A 450 32.87 14.29 -7.62
N LEU A 451 33.74 13.48 -8.23
CA LEU A 451 34.26 12.26 -7.59
C LEU A 451 35.11 12.57 -6.37
N ARG A 452 35.93 13.63 -6.43
CA ARG A 452 36.76 14.05 -5.29
C ARG A 452 35.89 14.46 -4.10
N ARG A 453 34.74 15.12 -4.33
CA ARG A 453 33.79 15.44 -3.26
C ARG A 453 33.26 14.20 -2.54
N ILE A 454 33.08 13.06 -3.22
CA ILE A 454 32.69 11.81 -2.54
C ILE A 454 33.74 11.38 -1.52
N LEU A 455 35.02 11.50 -1.88
CA LEU A 455 36.14 11.12 -1.02
C LEU A 455 36.36 12.06 0.16
N ASP A 456 36.00 13.33 0.01
CA ASP A 456 36.23 14.39 0.98
C ASP A 456 35.02 14.54 1.92
N ASP A 457 33.81 14.63 1.36
CA ASP A 457 32.56 14.85 2.10
C ASP A 457 31.98 13.53 2.65
N TYR A 458 32.26 12.38 2.00
CA TYR A 458 31.66 11.07 2.33
C TYR A 458 32.70 9.93 2.45
N PRO A 459 33.78 10.09 3.23
CA PRO A 459 34.93 9.17 3.22
C PRO A 459 34.63 7.74 3.70
N SER A 460 33.55 7.53 4.46
CA SER A 460 33.13 6.21 4.96
C SER A 460 32.02 5.55 4.13
N HIS A 461 31.58 6.20 3.05
CA HIS A 461 30.51 5.65 2.21
C HIS A 461 30.99 4.39 1.46
N PRO A 462 30.14 3.36 1.29
CA PRO A 462 30.52 2.12 0.60
C PRO A 462 31.07 2.33 -0.83
N ASP A 463 30.64 3.39 -1.52
CA ASP A 463 31.09 3.71 -2.88
C ASP A 463 32.32 4.64 -2.95
N ALA A 464 32.95 4.97 -1.81
CA ALA A 464 34.09 5.87 -1.80
C ALA A 464 35.31 5.28 -2.54
N ASP A 465 35.54 3.97 -2.45
CA ASP A 465 36.59 3.32 -3.22
C ASP A 465 36.29 3.32 -4.72
N ASN A 466 35.04 3.02 -5.12
CA ASN A 466 34.58 3.10 -6.50
C ASN A 466 34.76 4.52 -7.09
N ALA A 467 34.49 5.57 -6.32
CA ALA A 467 34.73 6.95 -6.76
C ALA A 467 36.21 7.20 -7.10
N LEU A 468 37.15 6.78 -6.24
CA LEU A 468 38.59 6.90 -6.51
C LEU A 468 39.04 6.01 -7.68
N PHE A 469 38.44 4.83 -7.84
CA PHE A 469 38.67 3.95 -8.98
C PHE A 469 38.27 4.63 -10.30
N GLU A 470 37.10 5.26 -10.36
CA GLU A 470 36.66 6.00 -11.55
C GLU A 470 37.53 7.23 -11.83
N MET A 471 38.04 7.94 -10.81
CA MET A 471 39.02 9.02 -11.02
C MET A 471 40.29 8.50 -11.73
N ILE A 472 40.80 7.34 -11.32
CA ILE A 472 41.97 6.70 -11.95
C ILE A 472 41.67 6.36 -13.41
N ARG A 473 40.48 5.84 -13.71
CA ARG A 473 40.07 5.53 -15.09
C ARG A 473 39.98 6.77 -15.96
N ILE A 474 39.43 7.86 -15.43
CA ILE A 474 39.35 9.14 -16.16
C ILE A 474 40.75 9.66 -16.48
N ALA A 475 41.65 9.70 -15.49
CA ALA A 475 43.03 10.14 -15.69
C ALA A 475 43.80 9.24 -16.69
N GLU A 476 43.61 7.91 -16.60
CA GLU A 476 44.22 6.94 -17.52
C GLU A 476 43.70 7.14 -18.96
N ASN A 477 42.39 7.35 -19.13
CA ASN A 477 41.77 7.63 -20.43
C ASN A 477 42.31 8.94 -21.06
N GLN A 478 42.59 9.95 -20.23
CA GLN A 478 43.22 11.20 -20.66
C GLN A 478 44.73 11.07 -20.89
N ARG A 479 45.31 9.91 -20.57
CA ARG A 479 46.76 9.64 -20.59
C ARG A 479 47.55 10.58 -19.67
N ASP A 480 46.92 11.08 -18.62
CA ASP A 480 47.61 11.82 -17.55
C ASP A 480 48.25 10.80 -16.59
N TYR A 481 49.34 10.19 -17.06
CA TYR A 481 50.05 9.15 -16.33
C TYR A 481 50.60 9.62 -14.97
N PRO A 482 51.14 10.84 -14.81
CA PRO A 482 51.54 11.34 -13.50
C PRO A 482 50.37 11.37 -12.50
N GLU A 483 49.21 11.88 -12.91
CA GLU A 483 48.04 11.95 -12.02
C GLU A 483 47.46 10.55 -11.75
N THR A 484 47.46 9.68 -12.76
CA THR A 484 47.03 8.28 -12.61
C THR A 484 47.90 7.53 -11.61
N ASP A 485 49.23 7.68 -11.66
CA ASP A 485 50.15 7.06 -10.69
C ASP A 485 49.90 7.63 -9.27
N ARG A 486 49.68 8.95 -9.13
CA ARG A 486 49.33 9.59 -7.86
C ARG A 486 48.05 8.99 -7.27
N LEU A 487 46.97 8.90 -8.06
CA LEU A 487 45.67 8.38 -7.63
C LEU A 487 45.73 6.88 -7.32
N CYS A 488 46.46 6.07 -8.10
CA CYS A 488 46.68 4.66 -7.80
C CYS A 488 47.36 4.43 -6.44
N ARG A 489 48.35 5.26 -6.10
CA ARG A 489 49.01 5.21 -4.78
C ARG A 489 48.05 5.62 -3.66
N GLU A 490 47.28 6.67 -3.87
CA GLU A 490 46.23 7.11 -2.94
C GLU A 490 45.21 5.99 -2.67
N PHE A 491 44.79 5.28 -3.73
CA PHE A 491 43.85 4.16 -3.62
C PHE A 491 44.41 3.02 -2.78
N GLN A 492 45.65 2.59 -3.02
CA GLN A 492 46.28 1.51 -2.26
C GLN A 492 46.43 1.85 -0.76
N GLN A 493 46.59 3.13 -0.44
CA GLN A 493 46.68 3.61 0.95
C GLN A 493 45.30 3.67 1.62
N ARG A 494 44.29 4.23 0.96
CA ARG A 494 42.96 4.45 1.55
C ARG A 494 42.09 3.18 1.55
N PHE A 495 42.20 2.35 0.52
CA PHE A 495 41.30 1.21 0.28
C PHE A 495 42.05 -0.10 -0.03
N PRO A 496 42.98 -0.54 0.84
CA PRO A 496 43.80 -1.74 0.58
C PRO A 496 42.98 -3.04 0.46
N GLY A 497 41.78 -3.09 1.06
CA GLY A 497 40.88 -4.24 1.03
C GLY A 497 39.80 -4.19 -0.05
N SER A 498 39.78 -3.15 -0.90
CA SER A 498 38.78 -3.01 -1.96
C SER A 498 38.91 -4.12 -3.02
N GLU A 499 37.79 -4.50 -3.63
CA GLU A 499 37.78 -5.46 -4.75
C GLU A 499 38.60 -4.96 -5.96
N PHE A 500 38.76 -3.63 -6.10
CA PHE A 500 39.54 -3.03 -7.19
C PHE A 500 41.06 -3.05 -6.94
N ALA A 501 41.53 -3.43 -5.75
CA ALA A 501 42.95 -3.33 -5.38
C ALA A 501 43.90 -4.11 -6.31
N ARG A 502 43.43 -5.22 -6.90
CA ARG A 502 44.19 -5.95 -7.93
C ARG A 502 44.32 -5.12 -9.22
N ASN A 503 43.20 -4.63 -9.74
CA ASN A 503 43.18 -3.83 -10.96
C ASN A 503 44.07 -2.58 -10.82
N ILE A 504 44.05 -1.94 -9.65
CA ILE A 504 44.88 -0.76 -9.37
C ILE A 504 46.37 -1.09 -9.34
N ARG A 505 46.79 -2.24 -8.79
CA ARG A 505 48.19 -2.68 -8.87
C ARG A 505 48.64 -2.88 -10.31
N ASP A 506 47.79 -3.50 -11.12
CA ASP A 506 48.08 -3.74 -12.54
C ASP A 506 48.17 -2.42 -13.33
N THR A 507 47.23 -1.50 -13.11
CA THR A 507 47.25 -0.15 -13.71
C THR A 507 48.51 0.62 -13.29
N LEU A 508 48.86 0.64 -12.00
CA LEU A 508 50.07 1.30 -11.51
C LEU A 508 51.34 0.76 -12.18
N ALA A 509 51.45 -0.57 -12.33
CA ALA A 509 52.58 -1.20 -13.00
C ALA A 509 52.69 -0.84 -14.49
N ARG A 510 51.54 -0.65 -15.18
CA ARG A 510 51.52 -0.16 -16.58
C ARG A 510 51.96 1.30 -16.66
N VAL A 511 51.34 2.16 -15.85
CA VAL A 511 51.51 3.62 -15.89
C VAL A 511 52.96 4.03 -15.58
N ARG A 512 53.63 3.36 -14.66
CA ARG A 512 55.05 3.63 -14.30
C ARG A 512 56.04 3.45 -15.44
N ARG A 513 55.67 2.76 -16.52
CA ARG A 513 56.53 2.67 -17.72
C ARG A 513 56.58 3.99 -18.50
N PHE A 514 55.66 4.91 -18.21
CA PHE A 514 55.48 6.17 -18.92
C PHE A 514 55.82 7.40 -18.05
N VAL A 515 56.07 7.22 -16.76
CA VAL A 515 56.44 8.29 -15.82
C VAL A 515 57.96 8.18 -15.58
N TRP A 516 58.72 9.14 -16.11
CA TRP A 516 60.19 9.22 -16.03
C TRP A 516 60.67 10.20 -14.97
#